data_AF-A0A1V6SXK4-F1
#
_entry.id   AF-A0A1V6SXK4-F1
#
_cell.length_a   1.000
_cell.length_b   1.000
_cell.length_c   1.000
_cell.angle_alpha   90.00
_cell.angle_beta   90.00
_cell.angle_gamma   90.00
#
_symmetry.space_group_name_H-M   'P 1'
#
loop_
_entity.id
_entity.type
_entity.pdbx_description
1 polymer ?
#
loop_
_entity_poly.entity_id
_entity_poly.type
_entity_poly.pdbx_seq_one_letter_code
_entity_poly.pdbx_strand_id
1 'polypeptide(L)'
;MSRPLQSKCQQHGDGEIYGLMTADEIINGEGTTGGFPGLLFIVHCYLDYMKAPEKERDTIEPYLSLIRDRASGISPTPASWMRSFVLKHEDYRKDSYVNEKVCYDMMRAIVDGV
;
A
#
# COMPACT_ATOMS: atom_id res chain seq x y z
N MET A 1 12.71 -0.90 23.15
CA MET A 1 11.68 -0.51 24.14
C MET A 1 10.33 -0.65 23.47
N SER A 2 9.59 -1.73 23.76
CA SER A 2 8.27 -1.96 23.18
C SER A 2 7.25 -1.10 23.92
N ARG A 3 6.54 -0.23 23.19
CA ARG A 3 5.42 0.53 23.75
C ARG A 3 4.29 -0.46 24.10
N PRO A 4 3.56 -0.25 25.22
CA PRO A 4 2.43 -1.09 25.57
C PRO A 4 1.32 -0.95 24.51
N LEU A 5 0.59 -2.04 24.23
CA LEU A 5 -0.65 -2.02 23.43
C LEU A 5 -1.70 -1.17 24.17
N GLN A 6 -1.70 0.14 23.92
CA GLN A 6 -2.85 0.96 24.21
C GLN A 6 -3.97 0.60 23.23
N SER A 7 -5.22 0.66 23.70
CA SER A 7 -6.41 0.66 22.84
C SER A 7 -6.14 1.51 21.59
N LYS A 8 -6.15 0.89 20.40
CA LYS A 8 -5.83 1.61 19.17
C LYS A 8 -6.78 2.77 18.93
N CYS A 9 -8.03 2.65 19.37
CA CYS A 9 -9.05 3.68 19.25
C CYS A 9 -8.98 4.65 20.45
N GLN A 10 -8.78 5.93 20.14
CA GLN A 10 -8.87 7.05 21.08
C GLN A 10 -10.13 7.86 20.77
N GLN A 11 -10.75 8.42 21.81
CA GLN A 11 -11.82 9.41 21.65
C GLN A 11 -11.25 10.80 21.94
N HIS A 12 -11.47 11.75 21.05
CA HIS A 12 -11.24 13.18 21.32
C HIS A 12 -12.56 13.92 21.40
N GLY A 13 -12.52 15.11 22.00
CA GLY A 13 -13.61 15.86 22.67
C GLY A 13 -14.93 16.13 21.94
N ASP A 14 -15.16 15.59 20.75
CA ASP A 14 -16.38 15.74 19.95
C ASP A 14 -17.02 14.39 19.53
N GLY A 15 -16.63 13.28 20.17
CA GLY A 15 -17.22 11.96 19.93
C GLY A 15 -16.70 11.21 18.70
N GLU A 16 -15.69 11.75 18.01
CA GLU A 16 -15.04 11.06 16.91
C GLU A 16 -14.08 9.97 17.41
N ILE A 17 -14.27 8.75 16.89
CA ILE A 17 -13.44 7.58 17.17
C ILE A 17 -12.42 7.44 16.06
N TYR A 18 -11.14 7.54 16.39
CA TYR A 18 -10.04 7.30 15.46
C TYR A 18 -8.98 6.42 16.11
N GLY A 19 -8.19 5.73 15.29
CA GLY A 19 -7.11 4.90 15.81
C GLY A 19 -5.88 4.88 14.91
N LEU A 20 -4.72 4.64 15.52
CA LEU A 20 -3.47 4.48 14.80
C LEU A 20 -3.48 3.14 14.06
N MET A 21 -3.34 3.18 12.74
CA MET A 21 -3.34 2.01 11.88
C MET A 21 -2.25 2.13 10.81
N THR A 22 -1.70 1.00 10.39
CA THR A 22 -0.80 0.95 9.23
C THR A 22 -1.61 1.02 7.93
N ALA A 23 -0.95 1.30 6.80
CA ALA A 23 -1.60 1.24 5.49
C ALA A 23 -2.18 -0.16 5.20
N ASP A 24 -1.46 -1.21 5.61
CA ASP A 24 -1.91 -2.60 5.53
C ASP A 24 -3.19 -2.83 6.34
N GLU A 25 -3.24 -2.36 7.59
CA GLU A 25 -4.42 -2.52 8.45
C GLU A 25 -5.63 -1.73 7.95
N ILE A 26 -5.42 -0.54 7.37
CA ILE A 26 -6.50 0.27 6.80
C ILE A 26 -7.11 -0.44 5.57
N ILE A 27 -6.27 -0.99 4.70
CA ILE A 27 -6.71 -1.55 3.42
C ILE A 27 -7.17 -3.01 3.55
N ASN A 28 -6.35 -3.84 4.20
CA ASN A 28 -6.53 -5.28 4.33
C ASN A 28 -7.22 -5.71 5.64
N GLY A 29 -7.31 -4.78 6.61
CA GLY A 29 -7.94 -5.03 7.90
C GLY A 29 -6.95 -5.42 8.99
N GLU A 30 -7.43 -5.40 10.23
CA GLU A 30 -6.65 -5.80 11.38
C GLU A 30 -6.74 -7.32 11.60
N GLY A 31 -5.60 -7.98 11.82
CA GLY A 31 -5.55 -9.42 12.12
C GLY A 31 -6.11 -9.81 13.51
N THR A 32 -6.75 -8.89 14.23
CA THR A 32 -7.28 -9.10 15.57
C THR A 32 -8.78 -9.37 15.54
N THR A 33 -9.27 -10.28 16.39
CA THR A 33 -10.70 -10.55 16.53
C THR A 33 -11.47 -9.28 16.92
N GLY A 34 -12.44 -8.90 16.09
CA GLY A 34 -13.24 -7.67 16.29
C GLY A 34 -12.53 -6.37 15.87
N GLY A 35 -11.36 -6.45 15.23
CA GLY A 35 -10.68 -5.30 14.64
C GLY A 35 -11.37 -4.78 13.38
N PHE A 36 -10.90 -3.64 12.87
CA PHE A 36 -11.42 -3.07 11.64
C PHE A 36 -11.25 -4.06 10.47
N PRO A 37 -12.30 -4.38 9.70
CA PRO A 37 -12.23 -5.41 8.66
C PRO A 37 -11.41 -5.00 7.42
N GLY A 38 -11.05 -3.73 7.27
CA GLY A 38 -10.31 -3.23 6.12
C GLY A 38 -11.23 -2.71 5.01
N LEU A 39 -10.74 -1.75 4.23
CA LEU A 39 -11.49 -1.17 3.12
C LEU A 39 -11.76 -2.18 2.00
N LEU A 40 -10.85 -3.12 1.72
CA LEU A 40 -11.05 -4.14 0.69
C LEU A 40 -12.23 -5.06 1.03
N PHE A 41 -12.36 -5.48 2.28
CA PHE A 41 -13.51 -6.27 2.72
C PHE A 41 -14.82 -5.52 2.48
N ILE A 42 -14.87 -4.23 2.84
CA ILE A 42 -16.05 -3.37 2.63
C ILE A 42 -16.40 -3.27 1.14
N VAL A 43 -15.40 -3.13 0.26
CA VAL A 43 -15.60 -3.14 -1.20
C VAL A 43 -16.19 -4.47 -1.67
N HIS A 44 -15.68 -5.61 -1.19
CA HIS A 44 -16.23 -6.93 -1.56
C HIS A 44 -17.68 -7.09 -1.06
N CYS A 45 -17.99 -6.69 0.18
CA CYS A 45 -19.37 -6.68 0.68
C CYS A 45 -20.29 -5.80 -0.18
N TYR A 46 -19.81 -4.66 -0.67
CA TYR A 46 -20.58 -3.80 -1.56
C TYR A 46 -20.85 -4.48 -2.92
N LEU A 47 -19.85 -5.13 -3.51
CA LEU A 47 -20.02 -5.89 -4.75
C LEU A 47 -21.00 -7.06 -4.58
N ASP A 48 -21.00 -7.71 -3.41
CA ASP A 48 -21.96 -8.75 -3.03
C ASP A 48 -23.37 -8.19 -2.87
N TYR A 49 -23.52 -7.09 -2.13
CA TYR A 49 -24.78 -6.39 -1.94
C TYR A 49 -25.42 -5.97 -3.28
N MET A 50 -24.61 -5.42 -4.18
CA MET A 50 -25.04 -5.00 -5.51
C MET A 50 -25.27 -6.17 -6.47
N LYS A 51 -24.96 -7.41 -6.07
CA LYS A 51 -25.01 -8.61 -6.93
C LYS A 51 -24.25 -8.41 -8.24
N ALA A 52 -23.07 -7.78 -8.16
CA ALA A 52 -22.24 -7.50 -9.32
C ALA A 52 -21.97 -8.79 -10.12
N PRO A 53 -22.14 -8.79 -11.45
CA PRO A 53 -21.85 -9.96 -12.29
C PRO A 53 -20.41 -10.44 -12.13
N GLU A 54 -20.19 -11.75 -12.26
CA GLU A 54 -18.87 -12.37 -12.16
C GLU A 54 -17.84 -11.70 -13.08
N LYS A 55 -18.22 -11.42 -14.34
CA LYS A 55 -17.36 -10.72 -15.30
C LYS A 55 -16.88 -9.34 -14.82
N GLU A 56 -17.72 -8.58 -14.13
CA GLU A 56 -17.33 -7.27 -13.58
C GLU A 56 -16.38 -7.45 -12.39
N ARG A 57 -16.60 -8.47 -11.56
CA ARG A 57 -15.71 -8.82 -10.44
C ARG A 57 -14.34 -9.23 -10.95
N ASP A 58 -14.28 -10.08 -11.98
CA ASP A 58 -13.03 -10.53 -12.60
C ASP A 58 -12.25 -9.34 -13.20
N THR A 59 -12.96 -8.35 -13.72
CA THR A 59 -12.34 -7.12 -14.26
C THR A 59 -11.76 -6.25 -13.14
N ILE A 60 -12.40 -6.22 -11.96
CA ILE A 60 -12.01 -5.37 -10.84
C ILE A 60 -10.93 -6.01 -9.96
N GLU A 61 -10.93 -7.32 -9.79
CA GLU A 61 -10.03 -8.04 -8.88
C GLU A 61 -8.54 -7.71 -9.09
N PRO A 62 -8.00 -7.59 -10.32
CA PRO A 62 -6.60 -7.22 -10.52
C PRO A 62 -6.25 -5.84 -9.93
N TYR A 63 -7.17 -4.88 -9.99
CA TYR A 63 -6.97 -3.56 -9.38
C TYR A 63 -6.99 -3.65 -7.85
N LEU A 64 -7.91 -4.44 -7.29
CA LEU A 64 -8.00 -4.66 -5.84
C LEU A 64 -6.77 -5.40 -5.32
N SER A 65 -6.27 -6.40 -6.04
CA SER A 65 -5.04 -7.11 -5.70
C SER A 65 -3.82 -6.19 -5.71
N LEU A 66 -3.70 -5.29 -6.69
CA LEU A 66 -2.60 -4.33 -6.72
C LEU A 66 -2.64 -3.39 -5.49
N ILE A 67 -3.83 -2.97 -5.05
CA ILE A 67 -4.02 -2.14 -3.86
C ILE A 67 -3.66 -2.93 -2.59
N ARG A 68 -4.14 -4.18 -2.49
CA ARG A 68 -3.84 -5.15 -1.42
C ARG A 68 -2.33 -5.32 -1.22
N ASP A 69 -1.62 -5.59 -2.32
CA ASP A 69 -0.19 -5.91 -2.30
C ASP A 69 0.68 -4.67 -2.03
N ARG A 70 0.25 -3.49 -2.48
CA ARG A 70 0.94 -2.23 -2.17
C ARG A 70 0.78 -1.83 -0.71
N ALA A 71 -0.40 -2.04 -0.13
CA ALA A 71 -0.66 -1.73 1.26
C ALA A 71 0.12 -2.64 2.21
N SER A 72 0.21 -3.95 1.88
CA SER A 72 1.00 -4.93 2.64
C SER A 72 2.51 -4.83 2.40
N GLY A 73 2.94 -4.11 1.36
CA GLY A 73 4.34 -3.94 1.00
C GLY A 73 4.94 -5.08 0.18
N ILE A 74 4.13 -6.08 -0.21
CA ILE A 74 4.53 -7.15 -1.15
C ILE A 74 4.90 -6.56 -2.51
N SER A 75 4.07 -5.65 -3.02
CA SER A 75 4.32 -4.92 -4.27
C SER A 75 4.87 -3.52 -3.95
N PRO A 76 6.05 -3.15 -4.45
CA PRO A 76 6.62 -1.83 -4.17
C PRO A 76 5.79 -0.72 -4.84
N THR A 77 5.67 0.41 -4.14
CA THR A 77 5.21 1.64 -4.80
C THR A 77 6.24 2.09 -5.85
N PRO A 78 5.84 2.83 -6.90
CA PRO A 78 6.78 3.42 -7.84
C PRO A 78 7.88 4.24 -7.14
N ALA A 79 7.52 5.00 -6.10
CA ALA A 79 8.48 5.76 -5.32
C ALA A 79 9.46 4.87 -4.53
N SER A 80 9.00 3.74 -3.98
CA SER A 80 9.87 2.76 -3.30
C SER A 80 10.80 2.08 -4.30
N TRP A 81 10.30 1.72 -5.48
CA TRP A 81 11.09 1.15 -6.57
C TRP A 81 12.15 2.13 -7.06
N MET A 82 11.78 3.38 -7.39
CA MET A 82 12.71 4.42 -7.84
C MET A 82 13.83 4.66 -6.83
N ARG A 83 13.51 4.80 -5.54
CA ARG A 83 14.53 4.97 -4.49
C ARG A 83 15.45 3.75 -4.42
N SER A 84 14.89 2.54 -4.51
CA SER A 84 15.67 1.30 -4.49
C SER A 84 16.58 1.18 -5.71
N PHE A 85 16.11 1.60 -6.88
CA PHE A 85 16.88 1.65 -8.12
C PHE A 85 18.07 2.59 -7.96
N VAL A 86 17.83 3.84 -7.57
CA VAL A 86 18.88 4.85 -7.36
C VAL A 86 19.89 4.38 -6.30
N LEU A 87 19.44 3.84 -5.17
CA LEU A 87 20.32 3.38 -4.09
C LEU A 87 21.25 2.22 -4.49
N LYS A 88 20.84 1.41 -5.48
CA LYS A 88 21.60 0.26 -5.99
C LYS A 88 22.45 0.59 -7.22
N HIS A 89 22.27 1.77 -7.80
CA HIS A 89 22.97 2.17 -9.02
C HIS A 89 24.46 2.42 -8.75
N GLU A 90 25.35 1.89 -9.61
CA GLU A 90 26.80 1.95 -9.41
C GLU A 90 27.34 3.40 -9.39
N ASP A 91 26.81 4.25 -10.27
CA ASP A 91 27.17 5.67 -10.32
C ASP A 91 26.58 6.55 -9.20
N TYR A 92 25.75 5.98 -8.30
CA TYR A 92 25.17 6.75 -7.20
C TYR A 92 26.09 6.75 -5.98
N ARG A 93 26.60 7.95 -5.63
CA ARG A 93 27.62 8.14 -4.59
C ARG A 93 27.07 8.25 -3.18
N LYS A 94 25.76 8.01 -2.98
CA LYS A 94 25.06 8.17 -1.70
C LYS A 94 25.18 9.59 -1.11
N ASP A 95 25.31 10.57 -1.99
CA ASP A 95 25.44 12.00 -1.69
C ASP A 95 24.12 12.76 -1.96
N SER A 96 23.01 12.03 -2.15
CA SER A 96 21.70 12.57 -2.53
C SER A 96 21.67 13.30 -3.87
N TYR A 97 22.73 13.20 -4.68
CA TYR A 97 22.77 13.73 -6.03
C TYR A 97 22.55 12.60 -7.05
N VAL A 98 21.46 12.68 -7.81
CA VAL A 98 21.12 11.71 -8.87
C VAL A 98 21.61 12.29 -10.20
N ASN A 99 22.74 11.76 -10.69
CA ASN A 99 23.34 12.25 -11.92
C ASN A 99 22.57 11.81 -13.19
N GLU A 100 22.91 12.40 -14.33
CA GLU A 100 22.22 12.16 -15.61
C GLU A 100 22.25 10.69 -16.04
N LYS A 101 23.34 9.97 -15.77
CA LYS A 101 23.48 8.56 -16.10
C LYS A 101 22.50 7.69 -15.31
N VAL A 102 22.40 7.90 -14.00
CA VAL A 102 21.42 7.21 -13.14
C VAL A 102 19.98 7.51 -13.61
N CYS A 103 19.68 8.77 -13.94
CA CYS A 103 18.38 9.16 -14.48
C CYS A 103 18.06 8.47 -15.80
N TYR A 104 19.00 8.45 -16.74
CA TYR A 104 18.84 7.80 -18.03
C TYR A 104 18.58 6.29 -17.87
N ASP A 105 19.39 5.60 -17.06
CA ASP A 105 19.27 4.17 -16.85
C ASP A 105 17.95 3.82 -16.13
N MET A 106 17.49 4.66 -15.20
CA MET A 106 16.17 4.51 -14.57
C MET A 106 15.04 4.61 -15.61
N MET A 107 15.09 5.60 -16.50
CA MET A 107 14.08 5.77 -17.55
C MET A 107 14.11 4.61 -18.55
N ARG A 108 15.29 4.08 -18.87
CA ARG A 108 15.45 2.87 -19.69
C ARG A 108 14.79 1.66 -19.03
N ALA A 109 15.04 1.43 -17.74
CA ALA A 109 14.42 0.33 -17.00
C ALA A 109 12.87 0.40 -17.01
N ILE A 110 12.29 1.59 -16.86
CA ILE A 110 10.83 1.80 -16.94
C ILE A 110 10.29 1.41 -18.32
N VAL A 111 10.98 1.79 -19.40
CA VAL A 111 10.56 1.48 -20.77
C VAL A 111 10.72 -0.01 -21.09
N ASP A 112 11.81 -0.62 -20.63
CA ASP A 112 12.15 -2.01 -20.92
C ASP A 112 11.32 -3.00 -20.08
N GLY A 113 10.61 -2.53 -19.04
CA GLY A 113 9.70 -3.33 -18.23
C GLY A 113 10.39 -4.33 -17.30
N VAL A 114 11.63 -4.02 -16.89
CA VAL A 114 12.48 -4.83 -15.99
C VAL A 114 12.28 -4.42 -14.53
#